data_AF-A0A357TF10-F1
#
_entry.id   AF-A0A357TF10-F1
#
_cell.length_a   1.000
_cell.length_b   1.000
_cell.length_c   1.000
_cell.angle_alpha   90.00
_cell.angle_beta   90.00
_cell.angle_gamma   90.00
#
_symmetry.space_group_name_H-M   'P 1'
#
loop_
_entity.id
_entity.type
_entity.pdbx_description
1 polymer ?
#
loop_
_entity_poly.entity_id
_entity_poly.type
_entity_poly.pdbx_seq_one_letter_code
_entity_poly.pdbx_strand_id
1 'polypeptide(L)'
;AAKKAREQGGRKFSRKKQEEMMFEEFGQWVQSNMFFLDYAPVIFTSALDGFQLDRLLEAIRYVSGQLNQTLPTSLLNRALQEAIERNPAPSSKGHRFKLYYATQVGTRPPTFLLFVNRKELFSDNYSRYLTGVLRKAFGFEGCNIRLVAKPRPKSIDPIRRTSVKKKTGKKASLREQSRLKGIKAKKKAARRDDARQAKRKTQWKKPGTKAKGRSRSTPGKPR
;
A
#
# COMPACT_ATOMS: atom_id res chain seq x y z
N ALA A 1 25.96 -72.45 4.69
CA ALA A 1 25.59 -71.79 5.95
C ALA A 1 24.53 -70.69 5.77
N ALA A 2 23.42 -70.96 5.05
CA ALA A 2 22.43 -69.93 4.69
C ALA A 2 20.98 -70.38 4.99
N LYS A 3 20.75 -71.03 6.14
CA LYS A 3 19.43 -71.55 6.55
C LYS A 3 18.95 -71.03 7.92
N LYS A 4 19.46 -69.88 8.39
CA LYS A 4 19.17 -69.33 9.73
C LYS A 4 18.91 -67.81 9.79
N ALA A 5 18.19 -67.25 8.83
CA ALA A 5 17.87 -65.81 8.85
C ALA A 5 16.40 -65.46 8.49
N ARG A 6 15.45 -66.39 8.67
CA ARG A 6 14.03 -66.15 8.38
C ARG A 6 13.06 -66.51 9.51
N GLU A 7 13.55 -66.52 10.74
CA GLU A 7 12.71 -66.54 11.95
C GLU A 7 12.93 -65.26 12.74
N GLN A 8 12.45 -64.14 12.20
CA GLN A 8 11.96 -63.07 13.06
C GLN A 8 10.48 -62.96 12.75
N GLY A 9 9.70 -63.76 13.47
CA GLY A 9 8.26 -63.58 13.53
C GLY A 9 7.99 -62.15 13.98
N GLY A 10 7.57 -61.30 13.04
CA GLY A 10 7.09 -59.96 13.35
C GLY A 10 6.04 -60.09 14.45
N ARG A 11 6.28 -59.44 15.59
CA ARG A 11 5.37 -59.44 16.74
C ARG A 11 3.96 -59.13 16.25
N LYS A 12 3.08 -60.14 16.19
CA LYS A 12 1.67 -59.92 15.80
C LYS A 12 1.08 -58.93 16.79
N PHE A 13 0.76 -57.73 16.30
CA PHE A 13 0.13 -56.72 17.12
C PHE A 13 -1.22 -57.23 17.61
N SER A 14 -1.62 -56.83 18.82
CA SER A 14 -2.98 -57.10 19.31
C SER A 14 -4.01 -56.57 18.30
N ARG A 15 -5.15 -57.25 18.16
CA ARG A 15 -6.26 -56.84 17.29
C ARG A 15 -6.64 -55.36 17.47
N LYS A 16 -6.67 -54.90 18.73
CA LYS A 16 -6.92 -53.49 19.06
C LYS A 16 -5.88 -52.54 18.44
N LYS A 17 -4.61 -52.93 18.46
CA LYS A 17 -3.52 -52.14 17.88
C LYS A 17 -3.55 -52.16 16.35
N GLN A 18 -4.04 -53.25 15.74
CA GLN A 18 -4.29 -53.29 14.30
C GLN A 18 -5.42 -52.34 13.91
N GLU A 19 -6.51 -52.33 14.67
CA GLU A 19 -7.64 -51.40 14.47
C GLU A 19 -7.20 -49.93 14.65
N GLU A 20 -6.39 -49.63 15.67
CA GLU A 20 -5.81 -48.29 15.88
C GLU A 20 -4.94 -47.84 14.70
N MET A 21 -4.06 -48.71 14.19
CA MET A 21 -3.24 -48.41 13.01
C MET A 21 -4.10 -48.19 11.76
N MET A 22 -5.14 -49.00 11.56
CA MET A 22 -6.08 -48.82 10.43
C MET A 22 -6.79 -47.47 10.48
N PHE A 23 -7.22 -47.02 11.67
CA PHE A 23 -7.84 -45.71 11.83
C PHE A 23 -6.86 -44.56 11.63
N GLU A 24 -5.61 -44.70 12.06
CA GLU A 24 -4.58 -43.69 11.85
C GLU A 24 -4.21 -43.55 10.37
N GLU A 25 -3.96 -44.67 9.68
CA GLU A 25 -3.69 -44.69 8.24
C GLU A 25 -4.86 -44.10 7.44
N PHE A 26 -6.09 -44.49 7.77
CA PHE A 26 -7.27 -43.95 7.12
C PHE A 26 -7.48 -42.47 7.44
N GLY A 27 -7.19 -42.04 8.67
CA GLY A 27 -7.22 -40.63 9.08
C GLY A 27 -6.26 -39.78 8.26
N GLN A 28 -5.03 -40.26 8.06
CA GLN A 28 -4.04 -39.61 7.20
C GLN A 28 -4.48 -39.57 5.73
N TRP A 29 -5.09 -40.65 5.24
CA TRP A 29 -5.67 -40.70 3.89
C TRP A 29 -6.78 -39.66 3.71
N VAL A 30 -7.69 -39.53 4.69
CA VAL A 30 -8.75 -38.51 4.68
C VAL A 30 -8.15 -37.11 4.67
N GLN A 31 -7.17 -36.81 5.54
CA GLN A 31 -6.53 -35.49 5.59
C GLN A 31 -5.78 -35.13 4.30
N SER A 32 -5.16 -36.12 3.66
CA SER A 32 -4.45 -35.92 2.39
C SER A 32 -5.42 -35.55 1.26
N ASN A 33 -6.58 -36.22 1.21
CA ASN A 33 -7.62 -35.93 0.20
C ASN A 33 -8.41 -34.66 0.53
N MET A 34 -8.60 -34.34 1.81
CA MET A 34 -9.32 -33.17 2.30
C MET A 34 -8.36 -32.11 2.85
N PHE A 35 -7.33 -31.76 2.09
CA PHE A 35 -6.28 -30.81 2.50
C PHE A 35 -6.79 -29.41 2.89
N PHE A 36 -8.00 -29.03 2.45
CA PHE A 36 -8.64 -27.75 2.78
C PHE A 36 -9.37 -27.77 4.15
N LEU A 37 -9.46 -28.93 4.80
CA LEU A 37 -10.04 -29.14 6.14
C LEU A 37 -8.99 -29.64 7.13
N ASP A 38 -7.73 -29.22 6.96
CA ASP A 38 -6.61 -29.53 7.88
C ASP A 38 -6.92 -29.24 9.35
N TYR A 39 -7.84 -28.31 9.59
CA TYR A 39 -8.28 -27.90 10.91
C TYR A 39 -9.36 -28.77 11.55
N ALA A 40 -10.05 -29.61 10.79
CA ALA A 40 -11.22 -30.35 11.27
C ALA A 40 -10.80 -31.68 11.93
N PRO A 41 -11.27 -31.98 13.15
CA PRO A 41 -10.99 -33.26 13.78
C PRO A 41 -11.68 -34.40 13.02
N VAL A 42 -10.96 -35.48 12.75
CA VAL A 42 -11.51 -36.70 12.12
C VAL A 42 -11.86 -37.70 13.22
N ILE A 43 -13.13 -38.10 13.28
CA ILE A 43 -13.65 -39.03 14.29
C ILE A 43 -14.38 -40.17 13.58
N PHE A 44 -14.01 -41.41 13.91
CA PHE A 44 -14.63 -42.61 13.36
C PHE A 44 -15.77 -43.06 14.25
N THR A 45 -16.97 -43.21 13.69
CA THR A 45 -18.16 -43.61 14.46
C THR A 45 -19.00 -44.62 13.68
N SER A 46 -19.79 -45.42 14.39
CA SER A 46 -20.81 -46.33 13.83
C SER A 46 -22.12 -46.08 14.54
N ALA A 47 -23.16 -45.68 13.80
CA ALA A 47 -24.49 -45.46 14.37
C ALA A 47 -25.19 -46.78 14.72
N LEU A 48 -24.86 -47.88 14.04
CA LEU A 48 -25.45 -49.19 14.26
C LEU A 48 -24.91 -49.85 15.53
N ASP A 49 -23.58 -49.79 15.72
CA ASP A 49 -22.91 -50.40 16.88
C ASP A 49 -22.81 -49.45 18.09
N GLY A 50 -23.16 -48.17 17.90
CA GLY A 50 -22.96 -47.12 18.91
C GLY A 50 -21.49 -46.73 19.13
N PHE A 51 -20.59 -47.10 18.21
CA PHE A 51 -19.15 -46.87 18.37
C PHE A 51 -18.80 -45.37 18.36
N GLN A 52 -18.15 -44.90 19.43
CA GLN A 52 -17.60 -43.54 19.59
C GLN A 52 -18.61 -42.38 19.45
N LEU A 53 -19.92 -42.62 19.65
CA LEU A 53 -20.93 -41.55 19.61
C LEU A 53 -20.69 -40.49 20.69
N ASP A 54 -20.27 -40.89 21.90
CA ASP A 54 -19.96 -39.95 22.98
C ASP A 54 -18.80 -39.01 22.60
N ARG A 55 -17.74 -39.57 22.00
CA ARG A 55 -16.58 -38.81 21.53
C ARG A 55 -16.94 -37.80 20.45
N LEU A 56 -17.87 -38.17 19.55
CA LEU A 56 -18.40 -37.25 18.55
C LEU A 56 -19.12 -36.06 19.21
N LEU A 57 -20.00 -36.32 20.19
CA LEU A 57 -20.73 -35.28 20.90
C LEU A 57 -19.80 -34.36 21.71
N GLU A 58 -18.78 -34.92 22.36
CA GLU A 58 -17.73 -34.15 23.04
C GLU A 58 -16.99 -33.23 22.09
N ALA A 59 -16.59 -33.73 20.92
CA ALA A 59 -15.90 -32.93 19.91
C ALA A 59 -16.80 -31.80 19.38
N ILE A 60 -18.09 -32.06 19.15
CA ILE A 60 -19.05 -31.02 18.75
C ILE A 60 -19.14 -29.92 19.81
N ARG A 61 -19.24 -30.29 21.10
CA ARG A 61 -19.28 -29.33 22.21
C ARG A 61 -17.99 -28.54 22.31
N TYR A 62 -16.84 -29.18 22.15
CA TYR A 62 -15.53 -28.54 22.15
C TYR A 62 -15.41 -27.51 21.03
N VAL A 63 -15.67 -27.90 19.77
CA VAL A 63 -15.62 -26.98 18.61
C VAL A 63 -16.63 -25.85 18.77
N SER A 64 -17.84 -26.13 19.26
CA SER A 64 -18.84 -25.11 19.55
C SER A 64 -18.37 -24.10 20.61
N GLY A 65 -17.61 -24.55 21.61
CA GLY A 65 -16.96 -23.68 22.60
C GLY A 65 -15.90 -22.78 21.97
N GLN A 66 -15.03 -23.34 21.14
CA GLN A 66 -13.99 -22.59 20.41
C GLN A 66 -14.56 -21.53 19.46
N LEU A 67 -15.66 -21.85 18.76
CA LEU A 67 -16.39 -20.89 17.92
C LEU A 67 -16.98 -19.71 18.71
N ASN A 68 -17.11 -19.81 20.04
CA ASN A 68 -17.72 -18.75 20.88
C ASN A 68 -16.70 -17.89 21.58
N GLN A 69 -15.44 -18.30 21.50
CA GLN A 69 -14.39 -17.67 22.24
C GLN A 69 -14.17 -16.24 21.74
N THR A 70 -14.17 -15.30 22.69
CA THR A 70 -13.78 -13.92 22.45
C THR A 70 -12.40 -13.71 23.05
N LEU A 71 -11.46 -13.25 22.23
CA LEU A 71 -10.08 -13.03 22.64
C LEU A 71 -9.88 -11.58 23.08
N PRO A 72 -9.16 -11.33 24.18
CA PRO A 72 -8.74 -9.99 24.54
C PRO A 72 -7.76 -9.48 23.48
N THR A 73 -8.01 -8.24 23.01
CA THR A 73 -7.25 -7.63 21.92
C THR A 73 -5.76 -7.51 22.25
N SER A 74 -5.39 -7.35 23.52
CA SER A 74 -4.00 -7.30 23.96
C SER A 74 -3.23 -8.59 23.68
N LEU A 75 -3.79 -9.75 24.07
CA LEU A 75 -3.16 -11.06 23.82
C LEU A 75 -3.08 -11.37 22.32
N LEU A 76 -4.15 -11.06 21.57
CA LEU A 76 -4.18 -11.22 20.12
C LEU A 76 -3.04 -10.44 19.45
N ASN A 77 -2.89 -9.17 19.81
CA ASN A 77 -1.87 -8.31 19.22
C ASN A 77 -0.46 -8.78 19.57
N ARG A 78 -0.23 -9.21 20.83
CA ARG A 78 1.07 -9.76 21.25
C ARG A 78 1.44 -11.01 20.46
N ALA A 79 0.52 -11.96 20.34
CA ALA A 79 0.76 -13.20 19.61
C ALA A 79 1.03 -12.95 18.12
N LEU A 80 0.30 -12.02 17.50
CA LEU A 80 0.52 -11.67 16.10
C LEU A 80 1.85 -10.91 15.88
N GLN A 81 2.23 -10.02 16.80
CA GLN A 81 3.51 -9.32 16.72
C GLN A 81 4.69 -10.28 16.80
N GLU A 82 4.67 -11.19 17.78
CA GLU A 82 5.70 -12.23 17.94
C GLU A 82 5.82 -13.10 16.69
N ALA A 83 4.70 -13.48 16.08
CA ALA A 83 4.71 -14.26 14.85
C ALA A 83 5.30 -13.50 13.65
N ILE A 84 5.00 -12.19 13.53
CA ILE A 84 5.56 -11.35 12.47
C ILE A 84 7.06 -11.13 12.67
N GLU A 85 7.52 -11.00 13.91
CA GLU A 85 8.94 -10.90 14.24
C GLU A 85 9.69 -12.19 13.91
N ARG A 86 9.09 -13.35 14.22
CA ARG A 86 9.68 -14.66 13.91
C ARG A 86 9.73 -14.96 12.42
N ASN A 87 8.68 -14.62 11.68
CA ASN A 87 8.60 -14.82 10.25
C ASN A 87 8.08 -13.55 9.56
N PRO A 88 8.98 -12.64 9.15
CA PRO A 88 8.58 -11.39 8.51
C PRO A 88 7.94 -11.67 7.15
N ALA A 89 6.82 -10.99 6.87
CA ALA A 89 6.16 -11.13 5.58
C ALA A 89 7.09 -10.69 4.41
N PRO A 90 6.97 -11.33 3.24
CA PRO A 90 7.75 -10.95 2.07
C PRO A 90 7.48 -9.49 1.70
N SER A 91 8.55 -8.72 1.51
CA SER A 91 8.47 -7.34 1.04
C SER A 91 8.05 -7.33 -0.42
N SER A 92 7.12 -6.46 -0.78
CA SER A 92 6.75 -6.22 -2.18
C SER A 92 6.81 -4.73 -2.49
N LYS A 93 7.28 -4.39 -3.69
CA LYS A 93 7.45 -3.01 -4.16
C LYS A 93 8.26 -2.12 -3.19
N GLY A 94 9.28 -2.70 -2.53
CA GLY A 94 10.15 -1.98 -1.59
C GLY A 94 9.51 -1.62 -0.23
N HIS A 95 8.30 -2.10 0.05
CA HIS A 95 7.61 -1.84 1.31
C HIS A 95 7.48 -3.11 2.16
N ARG A 96 7.87 -3.01 3.44
CA ARG A 96 7.70 -4.08 4.42
C ARG A 96 6.27 -4.11 4.93
N PHE A 97 5.73 -5.31 5.17
CA PHE A 97 4.45 -5.48 5.85
C PHE A 97 4.54 -4.94 7.28
N LYS A 98 3.55 -4.14 7.67
CA LYS A 98 3.44 -3.63 9.04
C LYS A 98 2.01 -3.83 9.53
N LEU A 99 1.88 -4.64 10.59
CA LEU A 99 0.66 -4.74 11.37
C LEU A 99 0.67 -3.64 12.44
N TYR A 100 -0.38 -2.83 12.48
CA TYR A 100 -0.55 -1.82 13.53
C TYR A 100 -1.27 -2.39 14.73
N TYR A 101 -2.42 -3.01 14.48
CA TYR A 101 -3.23 -3.68 15.48
C TYR A 101 -4.22 -4.63 14.79
N ALA A 102 -4.76 -5.55 15.55
CA ALA A 102 -5.80 -6.48 15.16
C ALA A 102 -6.88 -6.53 16.24
N THR A 103 -8.11 -6.78 15.81
CA THR A 103 -9.27 -6.94 16.67
C THR A 103 -10.14 -8.08 16.18
N GLN A 104 -10.80 -8.78 17.09
CA GLN A 104 -11.85 -9.73 16.74
C GLN A 104 -13.14 -8.95 16.43
N VAL A 105 -13.76 -9.24 15.29
CA VAL A 105 -15.00 -8.59 14.82
C VAL A 105 -16.18 -9.56 14.84
N GLY A 106 -15.91 -10.86 14.71
CA GLY A 106 -16.94 -11.90 14.76
C GLY A 106 -16.45 -13.14 15.49
N THR A 107 -17.40 -13.90 16.04
CA THR A 107 -17.16 -15.15 16.77
C THR A 107 -17.55 -16.38 15.94
N ARG A 108 -18.67 -16.36 15.22
CA ARG A 108 -19.14 -17.48 14.37
C ARG A 108 -19.23 -17.09 12.90
N PRO A 109 -18.17 -17.28 12.08
CA PRO A 109 -16.84 -17.82 12.40
C PRO A 109 -15.90 -16.79 13.05
N PRO A 110 -14.84 -17.23 13.76
CA PRO A 110 -13.86 -16.32 14.37
C PRO A 110 -13.22 -15.45 13.29
N THR A 111 -13.55 -14.17 13.31
CA THR A 111 -13.17 -13.22 12.26
C THR A 111 -12.33 -12.12 12.87
N PHE A 112 -11.09 -12.02 12.41
CA PHE A 112 -10.13 -11.03 12.87
C PHE A 112 -9.90 -9.98 11.80
N LEU A 113 -9.99 -8.71 12.18
CA LEU A 113 -9.68 -7.57 11.35
C LEU A 113 -8.28 -7.07 11.69
N LEU A 114 -7.39 -7.08 10.70
CA LEU A 114 -6.01 -6.65 10.81
C LEU A 114 -5.87 -5.28 10.15
N PHE A 115 -5.40 -4.30 10.92
CA PHE A 115 -5.08 -2.98 10.41
C PHE A 115 -3.62 -2.95 9.98
N VAL A 116 -3.43 -2.87 8.67
CA VAL A 116 -2.12 -2.97 8.04
C VAL A 116 -1.77 -1.68 7.31
N ASN A 117 -0.49 -1.52 6.95
CA ASN A 117 -0.05 -0.41 6.11
C ASN A 117 -0.60 -0.50 4.69
N ARG A 118 -0.50 -1.67 4.05
CA ARG A 118 -1.00 -1.92 2.70
C ARG A 118 -1.62 -3.30 2.62
N LYS A 119 -2.85 -3.37 2.14
CA LYS A 119 -3.56 -4.64 1.91
C LYS A 119 -2.84 -5.51 0.87
N GLU A 120 -2.22 -4.90 -0.14
CA GLU A 120 -1.48 -5.59 -1.20
C GLU A 120 -0.30 -6.42 -0.69
N LEU A 121 0.27 -6.08 0.47
CA LEU A 121 1.38 -6.82 1.07
C LEU A 121 0.91 -8.06 1.84
N PHE A 122 -0.40 -8.18 2.09
CA PHE A 122 -1.00 -9.29 2.79
C PHE A 122 -1.38 -10.39 1.79
N SER A 123 -0.43 -11.28 1.49
CA SER A 123 -0.65 -12.41 0.60
C SER A 123 -1.42 -13.54 1.27
N ASP A 124 -2.10 -14.38 0.48
CA ASP A 124 -2.86 -15.52 0.99
C ASP A 124 -1.98 -16.53 1.74
N ASN A 125 -0.74 -16.73 1.29
CA ASN A 125 0.22 -17.60 1.97
C ASN A 125 0.55 -17.06 3.37
N TYR A 126 0.74 -15.75 3.48
CA TYR A 126 0.99 -15.14 4.79
C TYR A 126 -0.26 -15.15 5.68
N SER A 127 -1.45 -15.01 5.09
CA SER A 127 -2.71 -15.22 5.81
C SER A 127 -2.81 -16.63 6.38
N ARG A 128 -2.48 -17.68 5.62
CA ARG A 128 -2.47 -19.08 6.10
C ARG A 128 -1.49 -19.26 7.26
N TYR A 129 -0.30 -18.68 7.16
CA TYR A 129 0.69 -18.69 8.24
C TYR A 129 0.13 -18.08 9.53
N LEU A 130 -0.43 -16.86 9.46
CA LEU A 130 -1.01 -16.19 10.64
C LEU A 130 -2.20 -16.97 11.20
N THR A 131 -3.06 -17.54 10.36
CA THR A 131 -4.15 -18.42 10.78
C THR A 131 -3.62 -19.63 11.56
N GLY A 132 -2.54 -20.27 11.09
CA GLY A 132 -1.90 -21.38 11.78
C GLY A 132 -1.31 -20.98 13.13
N VAL A 133 -0.71 -19.80 13.24
CA VAL A 133 -0.22 -19.24 14.51
C VAL A 133 -1.38 -19.02 15.49
N LEU A 134 -2.45 -18.36 15.05
CA LEU A 134 -3.61 -18.09 15.91
C LEU A 134 -4.27 -19.38 16.40
N ARG A 135 -4.35 -20.39 15.53
CA ARG A 135 -4.84 -21.72 15.88
C ARG A 135 -3.99 -22.36 16.99
N LYS A 136 -2.66 -22.34 16.84
CA LYS A 136 -1.71 -22.88 17.84
C LYS A 136 -1.73 -22.11 19.16
N ALA A 137 -1.91 -20.79 19.12
CA ALA A 137 -1.86 -19.94 20.30
C ALA A 137 -3.15 -19.98 21.14
N PHE A 138 -4.32 -20.05 20.49
CA PHE A 138 -5.62 -19.85 21.16
C PHE A 138 -6.55 -21.07 21.14
N GLY A 139 -6.26 -22.13 20.39
CA GLY A 139 -7.01 -23.39 20.48
C GLY A 139 -8.20 -23.54 19.53
N PHE A 140 -8.23 -22.83 18.39
CA PHE A 140 -9.35 -22.84 17.42
C PHE A 140 -9.52 -24.13 16.58
N GLU A 141 -9.15 -25.29 17.11
CA GLU A 141 -9.33 -26.59 16.43
C GLU A 141 -10.80 -26.79 16.00
N GLY A 142 -11.00 -27.36 14.81
CA GLY A 142 -12.31 -27.50 14.18
C GLY A 142 -12.95 -26.21 13.66
N CYS A 143 -12.38 -25.04 13.95
CA CYS A 143 -12.96 -23.74 13.56
C CYS A 143 -12.29 -23.16 12.31
N ASN A 144 -13.07 -22.62 11.39
CA ASN A 144 -12.55 -21.81 10.29
C ASN A 144 -12.25 -20.38 10.77
N ILE A 145 -10.99 -19.94 10.70
CA ILE A 145 -10.56 -18.59 11.09
C ILE A 145 -10.53 -17.69 9.84
N ARG A 146 -11.24 -16.56 9.90
CA ARG A 146 -11.23 -15.55 8.84
C ARG A 146 -10.34 -14.37 9.20
N LEU A 147 -9.35 -14.09 8.37
CA LEU A 147 -8.49 -12.91 8.49
C LEU A 147 -8.85 -11.89 7.41
N VAL A 148 -9.17 -10.67 7.84
CA VAL A 148 -9.49 -9.57 6.93
C VAL A 148 -8.46 -8.47 7.13
N ALA A 149 -7.69 -8.16 6.10
CA ALA A 149 -6.75 -7.05 6.13
C ALA A 149 -7.41 -5.75 5.61
N LYS A 150 -7.34 -4.69 6.42
CA LYS A 150 -7.80 -3.35 6.06
C LYS A 150 -6.66 -2.35 6.17
N PRO A 151 -6.43 -1.49 5.16
CA PRO A 151 -5.46 -0.41 5.31
C PRO A 151 -5.94 0.55 6.40
N ARG A 152 -5.03 0.99 7.26
CA ARG A 152 -5.35 2.05 8.22
C ARG A 152 -5.76 3.32 7.45
N PRO A 153 -6.88 3.98 7.80
CA PRO A 153 -7.20 5.28 7.21
C PRO A 153 -6.03 6.23 7.49
N LYS A 154 -5.51 6.86 6.44
CA LYS A 154 -4.49 7.89 6.61
C LYS A 154 -5.13 8.99 7.45
N SER A 155 -4.55 9.28 8.62
CA SER A 155 -4.90 10.50 9.35
C SER A 155 -4.75 11.64 8.34
N ILE A 156 -5.80 12.44 8.18
CA ILE A 156 -5.80 13.64 7.35
C ILE A 156 -4.42 14.27 7.43
N ASP A 157 -3.73 14.37 6.29
CA ASP A 157 -2.42 15.01 6.28
C ASP A 157 -2.57 16.31 7.07
N PRO A 158 -1.77 16.56 8.12
CA PRO A 158 -1.88 17.82 8.82
C PRO A 158 -1.84 18.85 7.72
N ILE A 159 -2.84 19.74 7.68
CA ILE A 159 -2.86 20.83 6.71
C ILE A 159 -1.56 21.56 7.03
N ARG A 160 -0.49 21.20 6.32
CA ARG A 160 0.65 22.03 6.12
C ARG A 160 -0.05 23.16 5.40
N ARG A 161 -0.46 24.17 6.16
CA ARG A 161 -0.29 25.55 5.74
C ARG A 161 1.20 25.60 5.44
N THR A 162 1.58 25.08 4.27
CA THR A 162 2.56 25.75 3.48
C THR A 162 1.93 27.13 3.43
N SER A 163 2.45 28.03 4.27
CA SER A 163 2.56 29.40 3.84
C SER A 163 3.09 29.23 2.44
N VAL A 164 2.20 29.29 1.45
CA VAL A 164 2.58 29.54 0.09
C VAL A 164 3.39 30.80 0.29
N LYS A 165 4.71 30.66 0.36
CA LYS A 165 5.63 31.76 0.23
C LYS A 165 5.25 32.22 -1.15
N LYS A 166 4.30 33.16 -1.21
CA LYS A 166 4.02 33.96 -2.39
C LYS A 166 5.41 34.26 -2.88
N LYS A 167 5.75 33.78 -4.08
CA LYS A 167 6.99 34.17 -4.74
C LYS A 167 6.87 35.69 -4.89
N THR A 168 7.18 36.44 -3.83
CA THR A 168 7.66 37.81 -3.93
C THR A 168 8.84 37.67 -4.85
N GLY A 169 8.67 38.17 -6.08
CA GLY A 169 9.43 37.79 -7.24
C GLY A 169 10.90 37.66 -6.93
N LYS A 170 11.55 36.66 -7.55
CA LYS A 170 13.02 36.55 -7.59
C LYS A 170 13.57 37.98 -7.72
N LYS A 171 14.12 38.55 -6.64
CA LYS A 171 14.88 39.79 -6.77
C LYS A 171 16.00 39.40 -7.72
N ALA A 172 15.99 39.98 -8.93
CA ALA A 172 17.03 39.76 -9.92
C ALA A 172 18.38 39.89 -9.19
N SER A 173 19.28 38.94 -9.40
CA SER A 173 20.58 38.95 -8.74
C SER A 173 21.23 40.33 -8.91
N LEU A 174 22.04 40.79 -7.95
CA LEU A 174 22.70 42.10 -8.03
C LEU A 174 23.42 42.29 -9.39
N ARG A 175 23.92 41.18 -9.94
CA ARG A 175 24.59 41.05 -11.23
C ARG A 175 23.66 41.24 -12.44
N GLU A 176 22.40 40.84 -12.32
CA GLU A 176 21.38 41.00 -13.36
C GLU A 176 20.78 42.42 -13.34
N GLN A 177 20.66 43.01 -12.14
CA GLN A 177 20.29 44.42 -11.98
C GLN A 177 21.36 45.37 -12.54
N SER A 178 22.65 45.08 -12.34
CA SER A 178 23.73 45.88 -12.92
C SER A 178 23.81 45.74 -14.45
N ARG A 179 23.58 44.53 -15.00
CA ARG A 179 23.47 44.31 -16.45
C ARG A 179 22.33 45.12 -17.07
N LEU A 180 21.15 45.07 -16.46
CA LEU A 180 19.97 45.82 -16.92
C LEU A 180 20.16 47.33 -16.81
N LYS A 181 20.80 47.83 -15.74
CA LYS A 181 21.19 49.25 -15.62
C LYS A 181 22.17 49.65 -16.73
N GLY A 182 23.17 48.83 -17.04
CA GLY A 182 24.12 49.05 -18.13
C GLY A 182 23.45 49.12 -19.50
N ILE A 183 22.52 48.20 -19.79
CA ILE A 183 21.74 48.19 -21.04
C ILE A 183 20.89 49.47 -21.16
N LYS A 184 20.21 49.88 -20.09
CA LYS A 184 19.41 51.12 -20.08
C LYS A 184 20.26 52.38 -20.26
N ALA A 185 21.46 52.41 -19.67
CA ALA A 185 22.40 53.52 -19.84
C ALA A 185 22.88 53.65 -21.30
N LYS A 186 23.25 52.53 -21.95
CA LYS A 186 23.61 52.52 -23.38
C LYS A 186 22.47 53.02 -24.27
N LYS A 187 21.23 52.58 -24.02
CA LYS A 187 20.07 53.00 -24.81
C LYS A 187 19.75 54.49 -24.64
N LYS A 188 19.99 55.06 -23.44
CA LYS A 188 19.84 56.50 -23.17
C LYS A 188 20.95 57.33 -23.83
N ALA A 189 22.18 56.82 -23.88
CA ALA A 189 23.27 57.46 -24.61
C ALA A 189 22.97 57.49 -26.12
N ALA A 190 22.59 56.36 -26.72
CA ALA A 190 22.18 56.28 -28.13
C ALA A 190 21.07 57.29 -28.47
N ARG A 191 20.00 57.37 -27.64
CA ARG A 191 18.94 58.38 -27.81
C ARG A 191 19.43 59.83 -27.72
N ARG A 192 20.43 60.12 -26.88
CA ARG A 192 21.04 61.46 -26.79
C ARG A 192 21.89 61.77 -28.01
N ASP A 193 22.60 60.78 -28.54
CA ASP A 193 23.41 60.92 -29.74
C ASP A 193 22.53 61.08 -30.99
N ASP A 194 21.44 60.31 -31.10
CA ASP A 194 20.41 60.49 -32.15
C ASP A 194 19.79 61.90 -32.08
N ALA A 195 19.47 62.39 -30.88
CA ALA A 195 18.96 63.74 -30.68
C ALA A 195 20.00 64.83 -31.02
N ARG A 196 21.29 64.59 -30.76
CA ARG A 196 22.39 65.50 -31.17
C ARG A 196 22.57 65.51 -32.69
N GLN A 197 22.48 64.36 -33.35
CA GLN A 197 22.54 64.27 -34.81
C GLN A 197 21.33 64.95 -35.47
N ALA A 198 20.13 64.80 -34.90
CA ALA A 198 18.92 65.49 -35.35
C ALA A 198 19.03 67.02 -35.20
N LYS A 199 19.64 67.52 -34.11
CA LYS A 199 19.92 68.94 -33.91
C LYS A 199 21.00 69.48 -34.85
N ARG A 200 22.05 68.71 -35.16
CA ARG A 200 23.07 69.10 -36.17
C ARG A 200 22.47 69.18 -37.59
N LYS A 201 21.54 68.29 -37.95
CA LYS A 201 20.83 68.34 -39.25
C LYS A 201 19.88 69.53 -39.37
N THR A 202 19.26 69.96 -38.28
CA THR A 202 18.34 71.12 -38.28
C THR A 202 19.06 72.46 -38.24
N GLN A 203 20.31 72.53 -37.76
CA GLN A 203 21.14 73.74 -37.80
C GLN A 203 21.72 74.10 -39.19
N TRP A 204 21.68 73.19 -40.18
CA TRP A 204 22.24 73.41 -41.52
C TRP A 204 21.26 74.04 -42.53
N LYS A 205 19.99 74.30 -42.18
CA LYS A 205 19.06 75.04 -43.07
C LYS A 205 18.94 76.50 -42.64
N LYS A 206 19.83 77.36 -43.15
CA LYS A 206 19.59 78.82 -43.25
C LYS A 206 18.99 79.15 -44.62
N PRO A 207 17.95 79.99 -44.71
CA PRO A 207 17.37 80.43 -45.97
C PRO A 207 18.16 81.64 -46.54
N GLY A 208 18.47 81.59 -47.84
CA GLY A 208 19.10 82.67 -48.60
C GLY A 208 18.25 83.12 -49.79
N THR A 209 17.60 84.28 -49.61
CA THR A 209 17.42 85.41 -50.57
C THR A 209 16.88 85.23 -52.01
N LYS A 210 15.69 85.84 -52.22
CA LYS A 210 15.18 86.73 -53.32
C LYS A 210 15.29 86.28 -54.81
N ALA A 211 14.16 86.30 -55.55
CA ALA A 211 13.76 87.41 -56.45
C ALA A 211 12.68 87.04 -57.51
N LYS A 212 11.68 87.95 -57.64
CA LYS A 212 10.89 88.41 -58.81
C LYS A 212 10.60 87.47 -60.02
N GLY A 213 9.32 87.38 -60.38
CA GLY A 213 8.85 87.13 -61.75
C GLY A 213 7.36 87.50 -61.92
N ARG A 214 7.06 88.43 -62.83
CA ARG A 214 5.74 89.02 -63.13
C ARG A 214 4.98 88.22 -64.21
N SER A 215 3.64 88.22 -64.14
CA SER A 215 2.70 88.56 -65.24
C SER A 215 1.24 88.50 -64.69
N ARG A 216 0.53 89.63 -64.56
CA ARG A 216 -0.44 90.23 -65.53
C ARG A 216 -1.62 89.30 -65.83
N SER A 217 -2.81 89.53 -65.24
CA SER A 217 -3.91 90.43 -65.72
C SER A 217 -4.48 89.91 -67.06
N THR A 218 -5.78 89.68 -67.28
CA THR A 218 -7.04 90.37 -66.88
C THR A 218 -8.18 89.62 -67.65
N PRO A 219 -9.39 90.16 -67.88
CA PRO A 219 -10.52 90.40 -66.97
C PRO A 219 -11.82 89.76 -67.52
N GLY A 220 -12.95 89.88 -66.80
CA GLY A 220 -14.26 89.52 -67.38
C GLY A 220 -15.46 89.60 -66.44
N LYS A 221 -15.82 90.83 -66.04
CA LYS A 221 -17.14 91.27 -65.54
C LYS A 221 -18.29 90.88 -66.53
N PRO A 222 -19.58 91.20 -66.26
CA PRO A 222 -20.36 91.12 -65.01
C PRO A 222 -21.82 90.63 -65.26
N ARG A 223 -22.48 90.10 -64.23
CA ARG A 223 -23.74 90.56 -63.63
C ARG A 223 -24.18 89.54 -62.58
#